data_AF-A0A8T4P8Q2-F1
#
_entry.id   AF-A0A8T4P8Q2-F1
#
_cell.length_a   1.000
_cell.length_b   1.000
_cell.length_c   1.000
_cell.angle_alpha   90.00
_cell.angle_beta   90.00
_cell.angle_gamma   90.00
#
_symmetry.space_group_name_H-M   'P 1'
#
loop_
_entity.id
_entity.type
_entity.pdbx_description
1 polymer ?
#
loop_
_entity_poly.entity_id
_entity_poly.type
_entity_poly.pdbx_seq_one_letter_code
_entity_poly.pdbx_strand_id
1 'polypeptide(L)' 'MPNITLAIPEDLHAKMKEHSEIRWSEVVRKTITQKIEDLDIMDKLTAKSKLTQKDVDEIASKVDSSVARKLGLKR' A
#
# COMPACT_ATOMS: atom_id res chain seq x y z
N MET A 1 9.48 8.73 25.13
CA MET A 1 9.05 8.18 23.83
C MET A 1 8.16 6.98 24.09
N PRO A 2 7.13 6.73 23.26
CA PRO A 2 6.38 5.48 23.33
C PRO A 2 7.27 4.28 22.95
N ASN A 3 7.06 3.15 23.64
CA ASN A 3 7.78 1.91 23.38
C ASN A 3 6.82 0.88 22.76
N ILE A 4 7.33 0.11 21.81
CA ILE A 4 6.61 -1.00 21.16
C ILE A 4 7.39 -2.27 21.44
N THR A 5 6.72 -3.29 21.97
CA THR A 5 7.26 -4.65 22.14
C THR A 5 6.55 -5.56 21.16
N LEU A 6 7.32 -6.25 20.31
CA LEU A 6 6.80 -7.23 19.37
C LEU A 6 7.27 -8.63 19.77
N ALA A 7 6.36 -9.60 19.72
CA ALA A 7 6.74 -11.00 19.71
C ALA A 7 7.10 -11.40 18.27
N ILE A 8 8.25 -12.06 18.11
CA ILE A 8 8.69 -12.63 16.83
C ILE A 8 8.96 -14.12 17.00
N PRO A 9 8.76 -14.93 15.94
CA PRO A 9 9.13 -16.34 15.95
C PRO A 9 10.62 -16.55 16.31
N GLU A 10 10.93 -17.62 17.04
CA GLU A 10 12.29 -17.89 17.51
C GLU A 10 13.29 -18.09 16.36
N ASP A 11 12.86 -18.73 15.27
CA ASP A 11 13.66 -18.94 14.07
C ASP A 11 14.04 -17.62 13.38
N LEU A 12 13.11 -16.66 13.35
CA LEU A 12 13.38 -15.32 12.84
C LEU A 12 14.34 -14.56 13.76
N HIS A 13 14.15 -14.64 15.08
CA HIS A 13 15.05 -14.01 16.04
C HIS A 13 16.48 -14.56 15.95
N ALA A 14 16.64 -15.87 15.73
CA ALA A 14 17.94 -16.50 15.53
C ALA A 14 18.67 -15.91 14.30
N LYS A 15 17.99 -15.81 13.16
CA LYS A 15 18.53 -15.19 11.93
C LYS A 15 18.86 -13.71 12.13
N MET A 16 18.00 -12.97 12.84
CA MET A 16 18.28 -11.56 13.16
C MET A 16 19.53 -11.41 14.04
N LYS A 17 19.76 -12.35 14.95
CA LYS A 17 20.94 -12.37 15.82
C LYS A 17 22.22 -12.71 15.07
N GLU A 18 22.16 -13.57 14.05
CA GLU A 18 23.28 -13.82 13.14
C GLU A 18 23.72 -12.54 12.42
N HIS A 19 22.75 -11.69 12.07
CA HIS A 19 22.96 -10.38 11.46
C HIS A 19 22.95 -9.23 12.51
N SER A 20 23.80 -9.37 13.54
CA SER A 20 23.89 -8.41 14.65
C SER A 20 24.42 -7.02 14.25
N GLU A 21 25.05 -6.90 13.08
CA GLU A 21 25.50 -5.64 12.49
C GLU A 21 24.33 -4.72 12.09
N ILE A 22 23.13 -5.27 11.94
CA ILE A 22 21.93 -4.55 11.55
C ILE A 22 21.22 -3.99 12.78
N ARG A 23 20.95 -2.66 12.76
CA ARG A 23 20.11 -2.02 13.79
C ARG A 23 18.64 -2.29 13.51
N TRP A 24 18.16 -3.47 13.88
CA TRP A 24 16.80 -3.95 13.61
C TRP A 24 15.69 -3.00 14.11
N SER A 25 15.91 -2.28 15.22
CA SER A 25 14.96 -1.28 15.71
C SER A 25 14.72 -0.15 14.69
N GLU A 26 15.75 0.26 13.96
CA GLU A 26 15.65 1.31 12.93
C GLU A 26 14.97 0.80 11.67
N VAL A 27 15.23 -0.47 11.31
CA VAL A 27 14.53 -1.13 10.20
C VAL A 27 13.03 -1.17 10.48
N VAL A 28 12.63 -1.64 11.66
CA VAL A 28 11.22 -1.70 12.07
C VAL A 28 10.60 -0.30 12.09
N ARG A 29 11.30 0.69 12.65
CA ARG A 29 10.83 2.09 12.67
C ARG A 29 10.54 2.59 11.26
N LYS A 30 11.48 2.41 10.34
CA LYS A 30 11.33 2.87 8.95
C LYS A 30 10.16 2.17 8.25
N THR A 31 10.02 0.86 8.43
CA THR A 31 8.91 0.09 7.84
C THR A 31 7.56 0.56 8.36
N ILE A 32 7.43 0.80 9.67
CA ILE A 32 6.18 1.30 10.26
C ILE A 32 5.88 2.71 9.72
N THR A 33 6.86 3.62 9.72
CA THR A 33 6.66 4.98 9.18
C THR A 33 6.19 4.94 7.73
N GLN A 34 6.85 4.18 6.87
CA GLN A 34 6.46 4.06 5.47
C GLN A 34 5.03 3.52 5.33
N LYS A 35 4.67 2.50 6.12
CA LYS A 35 3.34 1.91 6.04
C LYS A 35 2.24 2.90 6.47
N ILE A 36 2.50 3.73 7.47
CA ILE A 36 1.58 4.80 7.88
C ILE A 36 1.47 5.86 6.79
N GLU A 37 2.58 6.30 6.19
CA GLU A 37 2.55 7.27 5.08
C GLU A 37 1.74 6.75 3.88
N ASP A 38 1.91 5.47 3.52
CA ASP A 38 1.16 4.84 2.45
C ASP A 38 -0.36 4.81 2.76
N LEU A 39 -0.72 4.51 4.01
CA LEU A 39 -2.11 4.52 4.47
C LEU A 39 -2.68 5.95 4.49
N ASP A 40 -1.92 6.94 4.94
CA ASP A 40 -2.34 8.35 4.91
C ASP A 40 -2.56 8.85 3.48
N ILE A 41 -1.74 8.42 2.52
CA ILE A 41 -1.93 8.73 1.10
C ILE A 41 -3.20 8.06 0.58
N MET A 42 -3.39 6.76 0.88
CA MET A 42 -4.63 6.04 0.53
C MET A 42 -5.86 6.72 1.10
N ASP A 43 -5.81 7.12 2.38
CA ASP A 43 -6.90 7.82 3.05
C ASP A 43 -7.13 9.22 2.44
N LYS A 44 -6.09 9.97 2.07
CA LYS A 44 -6.26 11.26 1.36
C LYS A 44 -6.86 11.10 -0.03
N LEU A 45 -6.46 10.06 -0.77
CA LEU A 45 -6.98 9.76 -2.10
C LEU A 45 -8.46 9.32 -2.02
N THR A 46 -8.80 8.50 -1.02
CA THR A 46 -10.17 8.01 -0.81
C THR A 46 -11.06 9.03 -0.10
N ALA A 47 -10.54 9.91 0.75
CA ALA A 47 -11.31 10.93 1.46
C ALA A 47 -11.96 11.95 0.52
N LYS A 48 -11.34 12.23 -0.64
CA LYS A 48 -11.95 13.06 -1.70
C LYS A 48 -12.78 12.26 -2.69
N SER A 49 -12.66 10.93 -2.65
CA SER A 49 -13.35 10.03 -3.55
C SER A 49 -14.43 9.29 -2.76
N LYS A 50 -15.62 9.90 -2.66
CA LYS A 50 -16.85 9.10 -2.54
C LYS A 50 -17.06 8.40 -3.88
N LEU A 51 -16.16 7.50 -4.25
CA LEU A 51 -16.28 6.69 -5.44
C LEU A 51 -17.37 5.68 -5.15
N THR A 52 -18.58 5.99 -5.59
CA THR A 52 -19.68 5.06 -5.53
C THR A 52 -19.50 3.99 -6.61
N GLN A 53 -20.20 2.86 -6.47
CA GLN A 53 -20.18 1.82 -7.50
C GLN A 53 -20.53 2.36 -8.89
N LYS A 54 -21.41 3.37 -8.96
CA LYS A 54 -21.77 4.06 -10.20
C LYS A 54 -20.59 4.82 -10.82
N ASP A 55 -19.74 5.43 -10.01
CA ASP A 55 -18.57 6.17 -10.49
C ASP A 55 -17.51 5.21 -11.07
N VAL A 56 -17.36 4.03 -10.46
CA VAL A 56 -16.52 2.94 -10.99
C VAL A 56 -17.03 2.48 -12.36
N ASP A 57 -18.33 2.23 -12.48
CA ASP A 57 -18.94 1.77 -13.74
C ASP A 57 -18.86 2.82 -14.85
N GLU A 58 -18.99 4.11 -14.51
CA GLU A 58 -18.83 5.22 -15.46
C GLU A 58 -17.38 5.37 -15.95
N ILE A 59 -16.40 5.20 -15.04
CA ILE A 59 -14.98 5.20 -15.39
C ILE A 59 -14.65 4.00 -16.28
N ALA A 60 -15.12 2.80 -15.93
CA ALA A 60 -14.92 1.60 -16.74
C ALA A 60 -15.47 1.78 -18.16
N SER A 61 -16.68 2.29 -18.30
CA SER A 61 -17.31 2.58 -19.60
C SER A 61 -16.52 3.62 -20.42
N LYS A 62 -15.95 4.65 -19.77
CA LYS A 62 -15.10 5.66 -20.44
C LYS A 62 -13.76 5.08 -20.89
N VAL A 63 -13.16 4.18 -20.10
CA VAL A 63 -11.93 3.48 -20.46
C VAL A 63 -12.19 2.54 -21.64
N ASP A 64 -13.23 1.72 -21.59
CA ASP A 64 -13.58 0.77 -22.65
C ASP A 64 -13.87 1.47 -23.98
N SER A 65 -14.64 2.57 -23.95
CA SER A 65 -14.92 3.36 -25.15
C SER A 65 -13.68 4.05 -25.72
N SER A 66 -12.75 4.50 -24.86
CA SER A 66 -11.48 5.11 -25.28
C SER A 66 -10.53 4.06 -25.87
N VAL A 67 -10.45 2.88 -25.27
CA VAL A 67 -9.65 1.75 -25.74
C VAL A 67 -10.22 1.20 -27.05
N ALA A 68 -11.53 1.01 -27.15
CA ALA A 68 -12.21 0.58 -28.39
C ALA A 68 -11.98 1.56 -29.55
N ARG A 69 -12.03 2.87 -29.27
CA ARG A 69 -11.72 3.92 -30.26
C ARG A 69 -10.26 3.84 -30.73
N LYS A 70 -9.32 3.60 -29.80
CA LYS A 70 -7.88 3.52 -30.11
C LYS A 70 -7.52 2.24 -30.86
N LEU A 71 -8.22 1.14 -30.60
CA LEU A 71 -8.04 -0.15 -31.25
C LEU A 71 -8.87 -0.32 -32.53
N GLY A 72 -9.64 0.70 -32.94
CA GLY A 72 -10.45 0.65 -34.16
C GLY A 72 -11.63 -0.32 -34.09
N LEU A 73 -12.01 -0.77 -32.90
CA LEU A 73 -13.14 -1.67 -32.64
C LEU A 73 -14.45 -0.88 -32.66
N LYS A 74 -14.78 -0.25 -33.79
CA LYS A 74 -16.13 0.28 -34.05
C LYS A 74 -17.00 -0.87 -34.55
N ARG A 75 -18.12 -1.13 -33.87
CA ARG A 75 -19.37 -1.51 -34.53
C ARG A 75 -20.29 -0.31 -34.51
#